data_AF-A0AAW1US73-F1
#
_entry.id   AF-A0AAW1US73-F1
#
_cell.length_a   1.000
_cell.length_b   1.000
_cell.length_c   1.000
_cell.angle_alpha   90.00
_cell.angle_beta   90.00
_cell.angle_gamma   90.00
#
_symmetry.space_group_name_H-M   'P 1'
#
loop_
_entity.id
_entity.type
_entity.pdbx_description
1 polymer ?
#
loop_
_entity_poly.entity_id
_entity_poly.type
_entity_poly.pdbx_seq_one_letter_code
_entity_poly.pdbx_strand_id
1 'polypeptide(L)'
;MGNPIPLWLLRDLKCRHCGNFLSCGPVYVTPDCGLLCGRCKALAKPNFRNYLYEELANIFRFPCENWENHCPEEGPWNTLKEHEINYLLYLEVPEKCLNLVCCKNCGKYLSCQPVHINVAGSNICHRCYLSNGIPPHTLRNLAYEKIANIFRFPCIFRAKGCPMKFKFGRDSWEHEVLCHYKDVQIASTPPVSNVKDQRISDVDNSGYRLSYEGGSAILRRNSFHNERPAFELPRVASILNDQAIAEEIRRSQLKMREEQSSRHSGNRKLPARNSRQDESPTPEAKESIDYNQERDKTPDKEKGIVSTHSGHVYATLTRTSVLFAPPQMQPNTDPSNGLKVTRELQDKLKRNASNASQGENYREKMKNAGAKDVMTPLRDPEGNNDSGSDVAYSADDSSYHSLDFPALNKTPFRNLDRSSSEFSPVVKEYVQYNPQNNVQRNESITIGNADLIAELKMRNEQRRKNRQQNESSIGIEVH
;
A
#
# COMPACT_ATOMS: atom_id res chain seq x y z
N MET A 1 -11.68 -15.12 20.23
CA MET A 1 -10.42 -14.93 19.47
C MET A 1 -10.28 -16.16 18.58
N GLY A 2 -10.07 -15.99 17.26
CA GLY A 2 -9.94 -17.13 16.35
C GLY A 2 -8.66 -17.94 16.65
N ASN A 3 -8.67 -19.24 16.31
CA ASN A 3 -7.51 -20.09 16.52
C ASN A 3 -6.43 -19.81 15.46
N PRO A 4 -5.14 -19.71 15.83
CA PRO A 4 -4.07 -19.61 14.84
C PRO A 4 -3.96 -20.91 14.03
N ILE A 5 -3.66 -20.80 12.74
CA ILE A 5 -3.41 -21.99 11.91
C ILE A 5 -2.12 -22.66 12.39
N PRO A 6 -2.11 -24.00 12.58
CA PRO A 6 -0.88 -24.73 12.86
C PRO A 6 0.20 -24.48 11.79
N LEU A 7 1.44 -24.22 12.21
CA LEU A 7 2.54 -23.85 11.31
C LEU A 7 2.81 -24.87 10.20
N TRP A 8 2.62 -26.16 10.46
CA TRP A 8 2.79 -27.21 9.45
C TRP A 8 1.76 -27.07 8.33
N LEU A 9 0.52 -26.72 8.65
CA LEU A 9 -0.54 -26.52 7.67
C LEU A 9 -0.34 -25.22 6.86
N LEU A 10 0.19 -24.17 7.50
CA LEU A 10 0.53 -22.91 6.82
C LEU A 10 1.54 -23.07 5.68
N ARG A 11 2.42 -24.08 5.76
CA ARG A 11 3.40 -24.36 4.69
C ARG A 11 2.73 -24.82 3.40
N ASP A 12 1.66 -25.60 3.53
CA ASP A 12 0.92 -26.17 2.40
C ASP A 12 -0.16 -25.21 1.88
N LEU A 13 -0.64 -24.30 2.73
CA LEU A 13 -1.66 -23.29 2.38
C LEU A 13 -1.06 -22.04 1.72
N LYS A 14 -0.26 -22.25 0.66
CA LYS A 14 0.36 -21.19 -0.12
C LYS A 14 -0.22 -21.09 -1.53
N CYS A 15 -0.29 -19.87 -2.04
CA CYS A 15 -0.62 -19.60 -3.42
C CYS A 15 0.50 -20.12 -4.31
N ARG A 16 0.16 -20.98 -5.27
CA ARG A 16 1.12 -21.55 -6.24
C ARG A 16 1.82 -20.49 -7.08
N HIS A 17 1.19 -19.35 -7.32
CA HIS A 17 1.76 -18.29 -8.15
C HIS A 17 2.65 -17.32 -7.37
N CYS A 18 2.14 -16.71 -6.29
CA CYS A 18 2.89 -15.70 -5.54
C CYS A 18 3.63 -16.23 -4.31
N GLY A 19 3.45 -17.51 -3.94
CA GLY A 19 4.07 -18.11 -2.76
C GLY A 19 3.49 -17.66 -1.40
N ASN A 20 2.65 -16.62 -1.39
CA ASN A 20 2.05 -16.08 -0.17
C ASN A 20 0.97 -17.01 0.40
N PHE A 21 0.68 -16.87 1.70
CA PHE A 21 -0.42 -17.59 2.33
C PHE A 21 -1.75 -17.33 1.64
N LEU A 22 -2.67 -18.30 1.69
CA LEU A 22 -4.03 -18.18 1.16
C LEU A 22 -4.94 -17.37 2.12
N SER A 23 -4.42 -16.26 2.65
CA SER A 23 -5.05 -15.37 3.64
C SER A 23 -6.17 -14.48 3.08
N CYS A 24 -6.39 -14.49 1.77
CA CYS A 24 -7.44 -13.72 1.11
C CYS A 24 -8.12 -14.47 -0.03
N GLY A 25 -9.43 -14.31 -0.12
CA GLY A 25 -10.29 -14.80 -1.18
C GLY A 25 -10.46 -13.82 -2.34
N PRO A 26 -11.10 -14.29 -3.43
CA PRO A 26 -11.51 -15.68 -3.64
C PRO A 26 -10.32 -16.63 -3.87
N VAL A 27 -10.44 -17.91 -3.49
CA VAL A 27 -9.41 -18.94 -3.70
C VAL A 27 -9.81 -19.87 -4.84
N TYR A 28 -8.89 -20.13 -5.75
CA TYR A 28 -9.12 -20.96 -6.94
C TYR A 28 -8.24 -22.20 -6.94
N VAL A 29 -8.77 -23.32 -7.43
CA VAL A 29 -8.04 -24.57 -7.66
C VAL A 29 -7.73 -24.68 -9.15
N THR A 30 -6.44 -24.80 -9.47
CA THR A 30 -5.94 -25.02 -10.83
C THR A 30 -6.05 -26.50 -11.23
N PRO A 31 -6.04 -26.84 -12.54
CA PRO A 31 -6.15 -28.23 -13.01
C PRO A 31 -5.05 -29.18 -12.50
N ASP A 32 -3.90 -28.63 -12.14
CA ASP A 32 -2.75 -29.32 -11.54
C ASP A 32 -2.85 -29.40 -10.00
N CYS A 33 -4.06 -29.25 -9.45
CA CYS A 33 -4.39 -29.24 -8.03
C CYS A 33 -3.68 -28.16 -7.21
N GLY A 34 -3.13 -27.13 -7.85
CA GLY A 34 -2.59 -25.95 -7.17
C GLY A 34 -3.69 -25.03 -6.64
N LEU A 35 -3.34 -24.18 -5.66
CA LEU A 35 -4.23 -23.16 -5.12
C LEU A 35 -3.75 -21.76 -5.54
N LEU A 36 -4.66 -20.89 -5.96
CA LEU A 36 -4.40 -19.48 -6.25
C LEU A 36 -5.20 -18.59 -5.30
N CYS A 37 -4.52 -17.63 -4.67
CA CYS A 37 -5.18 -16.67 -3.79
C CYS A 37 -5.93 -15.57 -4.57
N GLY A 38 -6.74 -14.80 -3.85
CA GLY A 38 -7.51 -13.68 -4.42
C GLY A 38 -6.67 -12.59 -5.07
N ARG A 39 -5.40 -12.43 -4.68
CA ARG A 39 -4.43 -11.50 -5.32
C ARG A 39 -4.10 -11.93 -6.74
N CYS A 40 -4.01 -13.23 -6.98
CA CYS A 40 -3.61 -13.82 -8.26
C CYS A 40 -4.80 -14.18 -9.15
N LYS A 41 -6.00 -13.65 -8.86
CA LYS A 41 -7.24 -13.94 -9.59
C LYS A 41 -7.13 -13.72 -11.10
N ALA A 42 -6.34 -12.74 -11.54
CA ALA A 42 -6.13 -12.46 -12.97
C ALA A 42 -5.56 -13.66 -13.75
N LEU A 43 -4.86 -14.57 -13.05
CA LEU A 43 -4.24 -15.77 -13.61
C LEU A 43 -5.14 -17.00 -13.52
N ALA A 44 -6.32 -16.88 -12.90
CA ALA A 44 -7.15 -18.01 -12.53
C ALA A 44 -8.06 -18.55 -13.66
N LYS A 45 -7.64 -18.46 -14.92
CA LYS A 45 -8.44 -18.96 -16.06
C LYS A 45 -8.29 -20.48 -16.23
N PRO A 46 -9.34 -21.19 -16.68
CA PRO A 46 -10.66 -21.32 -16.09
C PRO A 46 -10.60 -22.25 -14.86
N ASN A 47 -10.43 -21.68 -13.67
CA ASN A 47 -10.26 -22.45 -12.43
C ASN A 47 -11.55 -22.52 -11.60
N PHE A 48 -11.67 -23.58 -10.81
CA PHE A 48 -12.80 -23.76 -9.89
C PHE A 48 -12.55 -22.98 -8.60
N ARG A 49 -13.52 -22.16 -8.18
CA ARG A 49 -13.45 -21.47 -6.88
C ARG A 49 -13.67 -22.48 -5.75
N ASN A 50 -12.80 -22.48 -4.75
CA ASN A 50 -12.83 -23.43 -3.64
C ASN A 50 -13.62 -22.87 -2.44
N TYR A 51 -14.95 -22.87 -2.54
CA TYR A 51 -15.82 -22.35 -1.48
C TYR A 51 -15.62 -23.02 -0.12
N LEU A 52 -15.37 -24.33 -0.11
CA LEU A 52 -15.14 -25.06 1.14
C LEU A 52 -13.90 -24.55 1.88
N TYR A 53 -12.81 -24.28 1.15
CA TYR A 53 -11.62 -23.66 1.73
C TYR A 53 -11.93 -22.27 2.30
N GLU A 54 -12.68 -21.45 1.57
CA GLU A 54 -13.04 -20.10 2.00
C GLU A 54 -13.82 -20.10 3.33
N GLU A 55 -14.80 -21.00 3.47
CA GLU A 55 -15.57 -21.17 4.71
C GLU A 55 -14.71 -21.67 5.87
N LEU A 56 -13.81 -22.63 5.63
CA LEU A 56 -12.88 -23.10 6.67
C LEU A 56 -11.88 -22.02 7.07
N ALA A 57 -11.33 -21.29 6.10
CA ALA A 57 -10.35 -20.23 6.32
C ALA A 57 -10.92 -19.10 7.19
N ASN A 58 -12.22 -18.79 7.08
CA ASN A 58 -12.91 -17.81 7.94
C ASN A 58 -12.81 -18.11 9.44
N ILE A 59 -12.60 -19.38 9.84
CA ILE A 59 -12.53 -19.79 11.25
C ILE A 59 -11.14 -19.52 11.85
N PHE A 60 -10.12 -19.39 11.00
CA PHE A 60 -8.74 -19.29 11.42
C PHE A 60 -8.19 -17.86 11.33
N ARG A 61 -7.12 -17.63 12.09
CA ARG A 61 -6.26 -16.45 11.94
C ARG A 61 -5.04 -16.79 11.11
N PHE A 62 -4.73 -15.93 10.16
CA PHE A 62 -3.56 -16.04 9.31
C PHE A 62 -2.49 -15.04 9.75
N PRO A 63 -1.20 -15.36 9.58
CA PRO A 63 -0.15 -14.37 9.70
C PRO A 63 -0.16 -13.41 8.50
N CYS A 64 0.29 -12.17 8.72
CA CYS A 64 0.54 -11.20 7.65
C CYS A 64 1.53 -11.74 6.61
N GLU A 65 1.37 -11.41 5.33
CA GLU A 65 2.35 -11.70 4.26
C GLU A 65 3.77 -11.25 4.65
N ASN A 66 3.89 -10.12 5.36
CA ASN A 66 5.15 -9.57 5.85
C ASN A 66 5.62 -10.13 7.20
N TRP A 67 5.15 -11.30 7.62
CA TRP A 67 5.60 -11.94 8.87
C TRP A 67 7.12 -12.18 8.90
N GLU A 68 7.76 -12.44 7.75
CA GLU A 68 9.22 -12.58 7.63
C GLU A 68 9.95 -11.28 7.98
N ASN A 69 9.30 -10.14 7.76
CA ASN A 69 9.78 -8.80 8.18
C ASN A 69 9.37 -8.46 9.63
N HIS A 70 9.08 -9.47 10.44
CA HIS A 70 8.64 -9.34 11.83
C HIS A 70 7.35 -8.54 12.02
N CYS A 71 6.43 -8.56 11.04
CA CYS A 71 5.09 -8.06 11.28
C CYS A 71 4.38 -8.96 12.29
N PRO A 72 4.01 -8.46 13.50
CA PRO A 72 3.40 -9.28 14.53
C PRO A 72 1.90 -9.51 14.31
N GLU A 73 1.34 -8.91 13.26
CA GLU A 73 -0.10 -8.88 13.04
C GLU A 73 -0.60 -10.20 12.46
N GLU A 74 -1.62 -10.73 13.11
CA GLU A 74 -2.41 -11.87 12.66
C GLU A 74 -3.88 -11.46 12.58
N GLY A 75 -4.57 -11.88 11.52
CA GLY A 75 -5.91 -11.40 11.23
C GLY A 75 -6.82 -12.49 10.70
N PRO A 76 -8.15 -12.31 10.84
CA PRO A 76 -9.12 -13.11 10.11
C PRO A 76 -8.83 -13.15 8.61
N TRP A 77 -9.25 -14.22 7.96
CA TRP A 77 -9.23 -14.32 6.51
C TRP A 77 -9.91 -13.11 5.85
N ASN A 78 -9.38 -12.66 4.70
CA ASN A 78 -9.70 -11.40 3.99
C ASN A 78 -9.32 -10.08 4.67
N THR A 79 -9.34 -9.97 6.00
CA THR A 79 -9.00 -8.70 6.67
C THR A 79 -7.51 -8.35 6.58
N LEU A 80 -6.64 -9.37 6.50
CA LEU A 80 -5.20 -9.16 6.38
C LEU A 80 -4.79 -8.46 5.11
N LYS A 81 -5.57 -8.56 4.02
CA LYS A 81 -5.23 -7.91 2.77
C LYS A 81 -5.16 -6.39 2.94
N GLU A 82 -6.06 -5.82 3.73
CA GLU A 82 -6.05 -4.39 4.04
C GLU A 82 -4.86 -4.04 4.93
N HIS A 83 -4.57 -4.87 5.94
CA HIS A 83 -3.38 -4.72 6.76
C HIS A 83 -2.11 -4.78 5.90
N GLU A 84 -1.95 -5.76 5.03
CA GLU A 84 -0.79 -5.97 4.16
C GLU A 84 -0.59 -4.77 3.22
N ILE A 85 -1.66 -4.28 2.59
CA ILE A 85 -1.62 -3.05 1.78
C ILE A 85 -1.18 -1.86 2.64
N ASN A 86 -1.72 -1.73 3.85
CA ASN A 86 -1.40 -0.64 4.77
C ASN A 86 -0.01 -0.78 5.41
N TYR A 87 0.51 -1.99 5.57
CA TYR A 87 1.77 -2.31 6.26
C TYR A 87 2.95 -2.28 5.30
N LEU A 88 2.76 -2.73 4.05
CA LEU A 88 3.74 -2.54 2.96
C LEU A 88 4.04 -1.06 2.67
N LEU A 89 3.16 -0.15 3.09
CA LEU A 89 3.30 1.27 2.80
C LEU A 89 4.19 2.03 3.78
N TYR A 90 4.63 1.47 4.91
CA TYR A 90 5.33 2.26 5.93
C TYR A 90 6.54 1.56 6.56
N LEU A 91 7.68 1.65 5.88
CA LEU A 91 8.97 1.30 6.45
C LEU A 91 9.39 2.36 7.49
N GLU A 92 10.02 1.95 8.58
CA GLU A 92 10.68 2.94 9.44
C GLU A 92 11.98 3.39 8.76
N VAL A 93 12.28 4.70 8.80
CA VAL A 93 13.56 5.18 8.31
C VAL A 93 14.67 4.57 9.17
N PRO A 94 15.62 3.81 8.59
CA PRO A 94 16.73 3.27 9.37
C PRO A 94 17.50 4.39 10.07
N GLU A 95 17.90 4.16 11.32
CA GLU A 95 18.48 5.22 12.15
C GLU A 95 19.75 5.84 11.54
N LYS A 96 20.54 5.03 10.81
CA LYS A 96 21.72 5.51 10.07
C LYS A 96 21.37 6.49 8.96
N CYS A 97 20.19 6.37 8.37
CA CYS A 97 19.72 7.23 7.29
C CYS A 97 19.11 8.54 7.80
N LEU A 98 18.65 8.60 9.06
CA LEU A 98 17.99 9.78 9.62
C LEU A 98 18.84 11.05 9.53
N ASN A 99 20.15 10.93 9.70
CA ASN A 99 21.09 12.06 9.59
C ASN A 99 21.26 12.55 8.15
N LEU A 100 21.03 11.69 7.15
CA LEU A 100 21.14 12.03 5.72
C LEU A 100 19.86 12.74 5.22
N VAL A 101 18.73 12.49 5.88
CA VAL A 101 17.42 13.07 5.52
C VAL A 101 17.06 14.26 6.42
N CYS A 102 18.03 15.12 6.69
CA CYS A 102 17.85 16.35 7.47
C CYS A 102 17.85 17.60 6.59
N CYS A 103 17.07 18.60 6.99
CA CYS A 103 17.07 19.92 6.39
C CYS A 103 18.41 20.63 6.67
N LYS A 104 19.02 21.20 5.63
CA LYS A 104 20.27 21.94 5.76
C LYS A 104 20.16 23.16 6.68
N ASN A 105 19.00 23.81 6.71
CA ASN A 105 18.81 25.06 7.45
C ASN A 105 18.52 24.85 8.93
N CYS A 106 17.65 23.89 9.29
CA CYS A 106 17.26 23.67 10.68
C CYS A 106 17.79 22.37 11.31
N GLY A 107 18.44 21.50 10.54
CA GLY A 107 18.95 20.20 11.01
C GLY A 107 17.87 19.18 11.39
N LYS A 108 16.58 19.51 11.26
CA LYS A 108 15.46 18.59 11.55
C LYS A 108 15.18 17.67 10.37
N TYR A 109 14.55 16.54 10.63
CA TYR A 109 14.15 15.57 9.60
C TYR A 109 13.28 16.21 8.51
N LEU A 110 13.47 15.76 7.28
CA LEU A 110 12.66 16.08 6.10
C LEU A 110 11.36 15.25 6.12
N SER A 111 10.57 15.40 7.18
CA SER A 111 9.36 14.60 7.44
C SER A 111 8.05 15.19 6.88
N CYS A 112 8.10 16.39 6.32
CA CYS A 112 6.93 17.10 5.78
C CYS A 112 7.17 17.64 4.37
N GLN A 113 6.12 17.65 3.56
CA GLN A 113 6.10 18.20 2.21
C GLN A 113 5.64 19.66 2.20
N PRO A 114 6.03 20.46 1.19
CA PRO A 114 7.04 20.17 0.16
C PRO A 114 8.50 20.19 0.66
N VAL A 115 9.35 19.38 0.03
CA VAL A 115 10.81 19.42 0.22
C VAL A 115 11.46 20.02 -1.01
N HIS A 116 12.37 20.98 -0.81
CA HIS A 116 13.08 21.65 -1.89
C HIS A 116 14.56 21.29 -1.87
N ILE A 117 15.18 21.27 -3.04
CA ILE A 117 16.62 21.13 -3.22
C ILE A 117 17.18 22.45 -3.75
N ASN A 118 18.26 22.95 -3.16
CA ASN A 118 18.93 24.15 -3.64
C ASN A 118 19.97 23.82 -4.73
N VAL A 119 20.58 24.85 -5.32
CA VAL A 119 21.65 24.71 -6.33
C VAL A 119 22.88 23.95 -5.85
N ALA A 120 23.11 23.89 -4.54
CA ALA A 120 24.19 23.13 -3.91
C ALA A 120 23.81 21.65 -3.64
N GLY A 121 22.65 21.19 -4.09
CA GLY A 121 22.16 19.83 -3.86
C GLY A 121 21.68 19.54 -2.44
N SER A 122 21.56 20.56 -1.59
CA SER A 122 21.09 20.42 -0.21
C SER A 122 19.58 20.51 -0.10
N ASN A 123 18.98 19.65 0.73
CA ASN A 123 17.54 19.64 0.95
C ASN A 123 17.11 20.66 2.02
N ILE A 124 15.99 21.33 1.77
CA ILE A 124 15.35 22.33 2.61
C ILE A 124 13.91 21.86 2.89
N CYS A 125 13.56 21.72 4.17
CA CYS A 125 12.22 21.30 4.56
C CYS A 125 11.19 22.41 4.38
N HIS A 126 9.92 22.01 4.33
CA HIS A 126 8.79 22.93 4.25
C HIS A 126 8.76 23.96 5.39
N ARG A 127 9.17 23.57 6.60
CA ARG A 127 9.23 24.46 7.78
C ARG A 127 10.11 25.68 7.50
N CYS A 128 11.33 25.44 7.01
CA CYS A 128 12.28 26.51 6.71
C CYS A 128 11.82 27.37 5.53
N TYR A 129 11.15 26.75 4.55
CA TYR A 129 10.56 27.46 3.44
C TYR A 129 9.45 28.43 3.89
N LEU A 130 8.60 28.04 4.85
CA LEU A 130 7.56 28.94 5.37
C LEU A 130 8.12 30.10 6.19
N SER A 131 9.15 29.83 7.01
CA SER A 131 9.73 30.88 7.87
C SER A 131 10.61 31.87 7.12
N ASN A 132 11.31 31.43 6.06
CA ASN A 132 12.30 32.27 5.37
C ASN A 132 11.87 32.67 3.94
N GLY A 133 10.71 32.19 3.48
CA GLY A 133 10.29 32.29 2.09
C GLY A 133 11.00 31.30 1.17
N ILE A 134 10.69 31.40 -0.13
CA ILE A 134 11.27 30.57 -1.19
C ILE A 134 12.68 31.07 -1.46
N PRO A 135 13.75 30.29 -1.19
CA PRO A 135 15.07 30.71 -1.62
C PRO A 135 15.11 30.71 -3.16
N PRO A 136 15.74 31.72 -3.78
CA PRO A 136 15.86 31.78 -5.24
C PRO A 136 16.58 30.52 -5.75
N HIS A 137 16.20 30.06 -6.95
CA HIS A 137 16.80 28.90 -7.62
C HIS A 137 16.68 27.56 -6.85
N THR A 138 15.62 27.38 -6.07
CA THR A 138 15.29 26.07 -5.49
C THR A 138 14.30 25.32 -6.37
N LEU A 139 14.43 23.99 -6.41
CA LEU A 139 13.52 23.09 -7.11
C LEU A 139 12.83 22.18 -6.10
N ARG A 140 11.57 21.82 -6.33
CA ARG A 140 10.88 20.84 -5.48
C ARG A 140 11.43 19.44 -5.74
N ASN A 141 11.86 18.74 -4.69
CA ASN A 141 12.44 17.41 -4.76
C ASN A 141 11.35 16.32 -4.77
N LEU A 142 10.62 16.21 -5.87
CA LEU A 142 9.52 15.24 -6.03
C LEU A 142 9.98 13.78 -5.91
N ALA A 143 11.22 13.49 -6.29
CA ALA A 143 11.79 12.15 -6.17
C ALA A 143 11.93 11.74 -4.69
N TYR A 144 12.50 12.63 -3.86
CA TYR A 144 12.56 12.43 -2.42
C TYR A 144 11.15 12.27 -1.83
N GLU A 145 10.20 13.15 -2.17
CA GLU A 145 8.83 13.09 -1.62
C GLU A 145 8.15 11.75 -1.91
N LYS A 146 8.30 11.20 -3.12
CA LYS A 146 7.74 9.89 -3.48
C LYS A 146 8.35 8.75 -2.66
N ILE A 147 9.66 8.77 -2.43
CA ILE A 147 10.34 7.77 -1.62
C ILE A 147 9.97 7.94 -0.14
N ALA A 148 10.00 9.17 0.37
CA ALA A 148 9.68 9.50 1.75
C ALA A 148 8.24 9.13 2.14
N ASN A 149 7.29 9.17 1.19
CA ASN A 149 5.92 8.71 1.40
C ASN A 149 5.78 7.24 1.83
N ILE A 150 6.80 6.41 1.54
CA ILE A 150 6.84 4.99 1.95
C ILE A 150 7.41 4.84 3.37
N PHE A 151 7.91 5.93 3.97
CA PHE A 151 8.56 5.89 5.27
C PHE A 151 7.75 6.55 6.39
N ARG A 152 7.93 6.01 7.60
CA ARG A 152 7.55 6.65 8.86
C ARG A 152 8.75 7.36 9.46
N PHE A 153 8.58 8.64 9.72
CA PHE A 153 9.57 9.47 10.38
C PHE A 153 9.30 9.53 11.87
N PRO A 154 10.33 9.44 12.74
CA PRO A 154 10.16 9.72 14.15
C PRO A 154 9.83 11.21 14.34
N CYS A 155 9.06 11.51 15.40
CA CYS A 155 8.80 12.88 15.80
C CYS A 155 10.12 13.66 15.98
N ILE A 156 10.16 14.93 15.56
CA ILE A 156 11.35 15.80 15.77
C ILE A 156 11.68 16.00 17.25
N PHE A 157 10.72 15.76 18.14
CA PHE A 157 10.89 15.81 19.59
C PHE A 157 11.22 14.43 20.19
N ARG A 158 11.68 13.45 19.39
CA ARG A 158 12.10 12.13 19.89
C ARG A 158 13.18 12.22 20.98
N ALA A 159 14.09 13.18 20.85
CA ALA A 159 15.14 13.42 21.85
C ALA A 159 14.59 13.88 23.21
N LYS A 160 13.36 14.38 23.23
CA LYS A 160 12.63 14.73 24.46
C LYS A 160 11.75 13.59 24.98
N GLY A 161 11.75 12.43 24.30
CA GLY A 161 10.99 11.24 24.71
C GLY A 161 9.72 10.98 23.91
N CYS A 162 9.41 11.74 22.85
CA CYS A 162 8.22 11.45 22.04
C CYS A 162 8.36 10.10 21.31
N PRO A 163 7.50 9.09 21.57
CA PRO A 163 7.62 7.76 20.95
C PRO A 163 6.95 7.69 19.57
N MET A 164 6.24 8.75 19.18
CA MET A 164 5.36 8.72 18.02
C MET A 164 6.14 8.80 16.70
N LYS A 165 5.65 8.05 15.71
CA LYS A 165 6.19 8.01 14.35
C LYS A 165 5.04 8.29 13.37
N PHE A 166 5.32 9.07 12.33
CA PHE A 166 4.28 9.57 11.41
C PHE A 166 4.65 9.31 9.97
N LYS A 167 3.63 9.18 9.12
CA LYS A 167 3.82 9.18 7.67
C LYS A 167 4.42 10.52 7.25
N PHE A 168 5.24 10.49 6.21
CA PHE A 168 5.70 11.72 5.57
C PHE A 168 4.49 12.57 5.13
N GLY A 169 4.53 13.88 5.45
CA GLY A 169 3.49 14.82 5.05
C GLY A 169 2.81 15.54 6.21
N ARG A 170 1.48 15.64 6.14
CA ARG A 170 0.66 16.49 7.02
C ARG A 170 0.62 15.97 8.45
N ASP A 171 0.44 14.67 8.65
CA ASP A 171 0.34 14.03 9.97
C ASP A 171 1.54 14.34 10.86
N SER A 172 2.77 14.29 10.29
CA SER A 172 3.98 14.65 11.03
C SER A 172 3.96 16.10 11.50
N TRP A 173 3.43 17.02 10.71
CA TRP A 173 3.40 18.43 11.07
C TRP A 173 2.27 18.73 12.07
N GLU A 174 1.06 18.23 11.85
CA GLU A 174 -0.04 18.40 12.80
C GLU A 174 0.34 17.91 14.20
N HIS A 175 0.99 16.75 14.28
CA HIS A 175 1.53 16.26 15.53
C HIS A 175 2.57 17.20 16.13
N GLU A 176 3.51 17.74 15.35
CA GLU A 176 4.53 18.65 15.87
C GLU A 176 3.97 19.90 16.54
N VAL A 177 2.85 20.42 16.03
CA VAL A 177 2.17 21.58 16.61
C VAL A 177 1.55 21.20 17.96
N LEU A 178 0.98 20.00 18.05
CA LEU A 178 0.23 19.49 19.21
C LEU A 178 1.07 18.57 20.13
N CYS A 179 2.36 18.41 19.85
CA CYS A 179 3.19 17.42 20.53
C CYS A 179 3.39 17.85 21.99
N HIS A 180 2.90 17.04 22.94
CA HIS A 180 3.07 17.30 24.37
C HIS A 180 4.56 17.46 24.77
N TYR A 181 5.46 16.75 24.07
CA TYR A 181 6.90 16.82 24.31
C TYR A 181 7.55 18.11 23.81
N LYS A 182 6.83 18.97 23.08
CA LYS A 182 7.36 20.25 22.61
C LYS A 182 7.78 21.15 23.76
N ASP A 183 6.96 21.21 24.81
CA ASP A 183 7.12 22.13 25.95
C ASP A 183 7.86 21.49 27.13
N VAL A 184 8.09 20.16 27.08
CA VAL A 184 8.93 19.48 28.06
C VAL A 184 10.33 20.08 27.95
N GLN A 185 10.70 20.85 28.97
CA GLN A 185 12.09 21.22 29.19
C GLN A 185 12.80 19.92 29.55
N ILE A 186 13.83 19.57 28.78
CA ILE A 186 14.75 18.51 29.22
C ILE A 186 15.30 19.05 30.52
N ALA A 187 14.86 18.48 31.65
CA ALA A 187 15.47 18.76 32.93
C ALA A 187 16.96 18.53 32.70
N SER A 188 17.72 19.62 32.67
CA SER A 188 19.14 19.57 32.38
C SER A 188 19.68 18.51 33.30
N THR A 189 20.16 17.40 32.75
CA THR A 189 20.80 16.35 33.53
C THR A 189 21.73 17.09 34.47
N PRO A 190 21.53 16.99 35.80
CA PRO A 190 22.35 17.74 36.73
C PRO A 190 23.78 17.49 36.29
N PRO A 191 24.58 18.56 36.05
CA PRO A 191 25.93 18.40 35.54
C PRO A 191 26.55 17.33 36.42
N VAL A 192 27.00 16.23 35.81
CA VAL A 192 27.62 15.12 36.51
C VAL A 192 28.74 15.77 37.31
N SER A 193 28.44 16.10 38.56
CA SER A 193 29.31 16.91 39.39
C SER A 193 30.45 15.98 39.62
N ASN A 194 31.58 16.28 38.96
CA ASN A 194 32.82 15.54 39.01
C ASN A 194 32.88 14.81 40.35
N VAL A 195 32.53 13.52 40.33
CA VAL A 195 32.87 12.63 41.42
C VAL A 195 34.39 12.67 41.34
N LYS A 196 34.98 13.52 42.18
CA LYS A 196 36.41 13.52 42.41
C LYS A 196 36.69 12.07 42.78
N ASP A 197 37.34 11.37 41.86
CA ASP A 197 38.10 10.17 42.15
C ASP A 197 38.97 10.50 43.36
N GLN A 198 38.45 10.21 44.55
CA GLN A 198 39.28 10.00 45.71
C GLN A 198 40.06 8.74 45.39
N ARG A 199 41.28 8.99 44.89
CA ARG A 199 42.43 8.12 44.90
C ARG A 199 42.29 7.04 45.98
N ILE A 200 42.11 5.81 45.54
CA ILE A 200 42.88 4.70 46.08
C ILE A 200 44.25 4.83 45.42
N SER A 201 45.20 5.44 46.13
CA SER A 201 46.61 5.07 46.00
C SER A 201 46.69 3.63 46.53
N ASP A 202 47.30 2.66 45.87
CA ASP A 202 48.73 2.57 45.58
C ASP A 202 48.94 1.54 44.46
N VAL A 203 49.63 1.88 43.38
CA VAL A 203 50.59 0.99 42.69
C VAL A 203 51.56 1.88 41.91
N ASP A 204 52.82 1.79 42.30
CA ASP A 204 53.96 2.41 41.65
C ASP A 204 54.07 2.03 40.17
N ASN A 205 54.18 3.02 39.29
CA ASN A 205 54.93 2.79 38.05
C ASN A 205 55.68 4.05 37.62
N SER A 206 56.99 3.95 37.78
CA SER A 206 58.00 4.93 37.47
C SER A 206 58.16 5.15 35.96
N GLY A 207 58.34 6.42 35.59
CA GLY A 207 59.24 6.81 34.49
C GLY A 207 58.59 7.00 33.13
N TYR A 208 58.35 8.25 32.75
CA TYR A 208 59.22 8.97 31.80
C TYR A 208 58.78 10.44 31.75
N ARG A 209 59.72 11.32 32.11
CA ARG A 209 59.55 12.77 32.22
C ARG A 209 60.19 13.39 30.97
N LEU A 210 59.40 14.01 30.11
CA LEU A 210 59.89 14.94 29.09
C LEU A 210 59.31 16.32 29.39
N SER A 211 60.22 17.22 29.78
CA SER A 211 60.00 18.63 30.04
C SER A 211 59.96 19.43 28.75
N TYR A 212 58.99 20.32 28.62
CA TYR A 212 59.11 21.54 27.82
C TYR A 212 58.71 22.72 28.70
N GLU A 213 59.66 23.63 28.90
CA GLU A 213 59.48 24.93 29.53
C GLU A 213 59.04 25.98 28.49
N GLY A 214 58.31 26.99 28.97
CA GLY A 214 58.51 28.36 28.50
C GLY A 214 57.34 29.00 27.74
N GLY A 215 56.66 29.95 28.38
CA GLY A 215 55.86 30.95 27.68
C GLY A 215 54.76 31.63 28.51
N SER A 216 55.14 32.69 29.24
CA SER A 216 54.26 33.51 30.07
C SER A 216 53.33 34.47 29.31
N ALA A 217 52.15 34.68 29.93
CA ALA A 217 51.36 35.91 30.07
C ALA A 217 50.71 36.58 28.84
N ILE A 218 49.39 36.83 28.95
CA ILE A 218 48.79 38.18 29.11
C ILE A 218 47.27 38.05 29.40
N LEU A 219 46.83 38.69 30.48
CA LEU A 219 45.43 38.92 30.84
C LEU A 219 44.81 39.97 29.90
N ARG A 220 43.70 39.64 29.23
CA ARG A 220 42.69 40.64 28.83
C ARG A 220 41.27 40.10 29.06
N ARG A 221 40.50 40.91 29.79
CA ARG A 221 39.06 40.79 30.03
C ARG A 221 38.25 41.31 28.83
N ASN A 222 37.03 40.76 28.72
CA ASN A 222 35.83 41.23 28.02
C ASN A 222 35.74 40.99 26.51
N SER A 223 34.86 40.07 26.08
CA SER A 223 33.48 40.39 25.65
C SER A 223 32.78 39.13 25.12
N PHE A 224 31.58 38.86 25.60
CA PHE A 224 30.75 37.72 25.20
C PHE A 224 30.24 37.89 23.75
N HIS A 225 30.78 37.10 22.82
CA HIS A 225 30.06 36.68 21.62
C HIS A 225 29.91 35.15 21.64
N ASN A 226 28.68 34.70 21.43
CA ASN A 226 28.30 33.30 21.29
C ASN A 226 28.89 32.73 19.99
N GLU A 227 30.11 32.20 20.05
CA GLU A 227 30.66 31.31 19.03
C GLU A 227 30.39 29.85 19.42
N ARG A 228 29.61 29.16 18.58
CA ARG A 228 29.50 27.69 18.63
C ARG A 228 30.84 27.08 18.22
N PRO A 229 31.33 26.02 18.89
CA PRO A 229 32.55 25.35 18.45
C PRO A 229 32.30 24.65 17.11
N ALA A 230 33.08 25.01 16.11
CA ALA A 230 33.21 24.25 14.88
C ALA A 230 33.88 22.91 15.21
N PHE A 231 33.11 21.82 15.11
CA PHE A 231 33.66 20.47 15.02
C PHE A 231 34.24 20.31 13.62
N GLU A 232 35.53 20.60 13.44
CA GLU A 232 36.28 20.16 12.26
C GLU A 232 36.57 18.66 12.40
N LEU A 233 35.77 17.84 11.71
CA LEU A 233 36.11 16.45 11.41
C LEU A 233 36.76 16.35 10.01
N PRO A 234 37.62 15.35 9.78
CA PRO A 234 38.53 15.35 8.62
C PRO A 234 37.76 15.14 7.31
N ARG A 235 37.74 16.18 6.46
CA ARG A 235 37.12 16.17 5.11
C ARG A 235 37.76 15.21 4.10
N VAL A 236 38.84 14.53 4.46
CA VAL A 236 39.61 13.70 3.52
C VAL A 236 38.99 12.31 3.30
N ALA A 237 38.24 11.79 4.28
CA ALA A 237 37.65 10.44 4.17
C ALA A 237 36.40 10.38 3.28
N SER A 238 35.62 11.46 3.14
CA SER A 238 34.40 11.42 2.31
C SER A 238 34.70 11.52 0.82
N ILE A 239 35.74 12.26 0.42
CA ILE A 239 36.12 12.44 -0.98
C ILE A 239 36.59 11.12 -1.61
N LEU A 240 37.32 10.29 -0.85
CA LEU A 240 37.78 8.98 -1.32
C LEU A 240 36.62 7.97 -1.49
N ASN A 241 35.59 8.07 -0.66
CA ASN A 241 34.42 7.18 -0.76
C ASN A 241 33.52 7.56 -1.94
N ASP A 242 33.38 8.85 -2.23
CA ASP A 242 32.61 9.34 -3.37
C ASP A 242 33.27 8.98 -4.71
N GLN A 243 34.61 8.95 -4.78
CA GLN A 243 35.35 8.48 -5.94
C GLN A 243 35.20 6.97 -6.17
N ALA A 244 35.20 6.17 -5.11
CA ALA A 244 34.99 4.72 -5.21
C ALA A 244 33.57 4.39 -5.73
N ILE A 245 32.56 5.09 -5.23
CA ILE A 245 31.17 4.91 -5.68
C ILE A 245 30.99 5.33 -7.14
N ALA A 246 31.60 6.45 -7.55
CA ALA A 246 31.55 6.90 -8.93
C ALA A 246 32.18 5.89 -9.91
N GLU A 247 33.27 5.25 -9.51
CA GLU A 247 33.96 4.26 -10.34
C GLU A 247 33.20 2.92 -10.43
N GLU A 248 32.53 2.50 -9.36
CA GLU A 248 31.65 1.33 -9.35
C GLU A 248 30.46 1.53 -10.31
N ILE A 249 29.85 2.73 -10.30
CA ILE A 249 28.77 3.08 -11.24
C ILE A 249 29.27 3.04 -12.69
N ARG A 250 30.47 3.57 -12.97
CA ARG A 250 31.07 3.56 -14.31
C ARG A 250 31.34 2.12 -14.79
N ARG A 251 31.84 1.23 -13.93
CA ARG A 251 32.04 -0.20 -14.24
C ARG A 251 30.72 -0.91 -14.56
N SER A 252 29.67 -0.62 -13.80
CA SER A 252 28.36 -1.24 -14.00
C SER A 252 27.72 -0.81 -15.33
N GLN A 253 27.88 0.46 -15.73
CA GLN A 253 27.42 0.96 -17.03
C GLN A 253 28.17 0.33 -18.22
N LEU A 254 29.48 0.07 -18.09
CA LEU A 254 30.28 -0.62 -19.11
C LEU A 254 29.80 -2.06 -19.33
N LYS A 255 29.56 -2.82 -18.26
CA LYS A 255 29.04 -4.20 -18.36
C LYS A 255 27.69 -4.27 -19.08
N MET A 256 26.75 -3.36 -18.75
CA MET A 256 25.46 -3.33 -19.44
C MET A 256 25.60 -3.04 -20.94
N ARG A 257 26.59 -2.23 -21.34
CA ARG A 257 26.85 -1.91 -22.75
C ARG A 257 27.44 -3.10 -23.51
N GLU A 258 28.33 -3.86 -22.87
CA GLU A 258 28.89 -5.10 -23.44
C GLU A 258 27.82 -6.19 -23.62
N GLU A 259 26.94 -6.37 -22.64
CA GLU A 259 25.81 -7.32 -22.73
C GLU A 259 24.80 -6.93 -23.82
N GLN A 260 24.58 -5.64 -24.04
CA GLN A 260 23.73 -5.18 -25.15
C GLN A 260 24.38 -5.39 -26.52
N SER A 261 25.71 -5.22 -26.62
CA SER A 261 26.47 -5.50 -27.84
C SER A 261 26.49 -7.00 -28.19
N SER A 262 26.66 -7.87 -27.20
CA SER A 262 26.70 -9.32 -27.44
C SER A 262 25.36 -9.84 -28.00
N ARG A 263 24.23 -9.30 -27.51
CA ARG A 263 22.89 -9.65 -28.00
C ARG A 263 22.61 -9.23 -29.44
N HIS A 264 23.27 -8.19 -29.95
CA HIS A 264 23.09 -7.74 -31.34
C HIS A 264 23.93 -8.51 -32.37
N SER A 265 24.97 -9.24 -31.93
CA SER A 265 25.85 -9.99 -32.84
C SER A 265 25.37 -11.41 -33.20
N GLY A 266 24.31 -11.91 -32.55
CA GLY A 266 23.91 -13.32 -32.63
C GLY A 266 22.95 -13.72 -33.76
N ASN A 267 22.50 -12.82 -34.64
CA ASN A 267 21.47 -13.15 -35.63
C ASN A 267 21.85 -12.74 -37.05
N ARG A 268 22.57 -13.62 -37.76
CA ARG A 268 22.51 -13.82 -39.22
C ARG A 268 23.41 -14.98 -39.65
N LYS A 269 22.89 -16.21 -39.64
CA LYS A 269 23.31 -17.27 -40.57
C LYS A 269 22.05 -17.94 -41.14
N LEU A 270 21.71 -17.54 -42.36
CA LEU A 270 20.74 -18.24 -43.21
C LEU A 270 21.42 -19.48 -43.79
N PRO A 271 20.76 -20.66 -43.83
CA PRO A 271 21.32 -21.82 -44.50
C PRO A 271 21.09 -21.73 -46.01
N ALA A 272 22.17 -21.97 -46.76
CA ALA A 272 22.15 -22.10 -48.21
C ALA A 272 21.50 -23.43 -48.63
N ARG A 273 20.66 -23.34 -49.65
CA ARG A 273 19.97 -24.41 -50.36
C ARG A 273 20.95 -25.06 -51.33
N ASN A 274 21.08 -26.39 -51.33
CA ASN A 274 21.69 -27.11 -52.45
C ASN A 274 21.06 -28.48 -52.70
N SER A 275 21.18 -28.87 -53.96
CA SER A 275 20.40 -29.80 -54.76
C SER A 275 21.04 -31.19 -54.89
N ARG A 276 20.19 -32.13 -55.34
CA ARG A 276 20.37 -33.53 -55.78
C ARG A 276 21.69 -33.91 -56.49
N GLN A 277 22.15 -35.16 -56.25
CA GLN A 277 22.45 -36.29 -57.19
C GLN A 277 23.19 -37.40 -56.40
N ASP A 278 22.66 -38.63 -56.28
CA ASP A 278 22.83 -39.85 -57.10
C ASP A 278 24.06 -40.73 -56.77
N GLU A 279 23.82 -42.06 -56.77
CA GLU A 279 24.72 -43.23 -56.84
C GLU A 279 25.27 -43.97 -55.57
N SER A 280 24.66 -45.15 -55.32
CA SER A 280 25.27 -46.50 -55.26
C SER A 280 26.09 -47.02 -54.04
N PRO A 281 26.12 -48.36 -53.81
CA PRO A 281 26.17 -48.95 -52.46
C PRO A 281 27.40 -49.82 -52.16
N THR A 282 27.73 -50.02 -50.87
CA THR A 282 28.35 -51.26 -50.34
C THR A 282 28.25 -51.37 -48.81
N PRO A 283 28.37 -52.58 -48.23
CA PRO A 283 27.82 -52.95 -46.93
C PRO A 283 28.85 -52.99 -45.80
N GLU A 284 28.38 -52.96 -44.55
CA GLU A 284 28.76 -53.87 -43.44
C GLU A 284 28.58 -53.24 -42.04
N ALA A 285 28.33 -54.15 -41.09
CA ALA A 285 28.52 -54.04 -39.63
C ALA A 285 27.47 -53.31 -38.77
N LYS A 286 26.50 -54.12 -38.31
CA LYS A 286 26.17 -54.42 -36.90
C LYS A 286 26.37 -53.30 -35.86
N GLU A 287 25.27 -52.83 -35.27
CA GLU A 287 25.00 -52.90 -33.82
C GLU A 287 23.58 -52.36 -33.54
N SER A 288 22.67 -53.26 -33.19
CA SER A 288 21.31 -52.93 -32.74
C SER A 288 21.32 -52.78 -31.21
N ILE A 289 21.18 -51.54 -30.72
CA ILE A 289 20.82 -51.26 -29.33
C ILE A 289 19.32 -50.98 -29.28
N ASP A 290 18.59 -51.95 -28.74
CA ASP A 290 17.16 -51.87 -28.43
C ASP A 290 16.92 -50.86 -27.30
N TYR A 291 16.32 -49.71 -27.63
CA TYR A 291 15.83 -48.72 -26.67
C TYR A 291 14.32 -48.57 -26.82
N ASN A 292 13.56 -49.61 -26.48
CA ASN A 292 12.10 -49.52 -26.31
C ASN A 292 11.55 -50.65 -25.45
N GLN A 293 11.80 -50.63 -24.14
CA GLN A 293 11.00 -51.44 -23.21
C GLN A 293 10.96 -50.90 -21.77
N GLU A 294 10.55 -49.65 -21.55
CA GLU A 294 10.07 -49.21 -20.23
C GLU A 294 8.82 -48.33 -20.39
N ARG A 295 7.65 -48.98 -20.47
CA ARG A 295 6.36 -48.36 -20.15
C ARG A 295 5.59 -49.25 -19.19
N ASP A 296 4.95 -48.56 -18.25
CA ASP A 296 3.84 -49.01 -17.39
C ASP A 296 4.16 -49.92 -16.20
N LYS A 297 4.89 -49.36 -15.22
CA LYS A 297 4.62 -49.68 -13.81
C LYS A 297 3.71 -48.61 -13.23
N THR A 298 2.40 -48.89 -13.18
CA THR A 298 1.46 -48.06 -12.43
C THR A 298 1.89 -48.00 -10.96
N PRO A 299 1.91 -46.83 -10.30
CA PRO A 299 2.31 -46.72 -8.90
C PRO A 299 1.41 -47.58 -8.02
N ASP A 300 2.02 -48.35 -7.11
CA ASP A 300 1.35 -49.25 -6.20
C ASP A 300 0.26 -48.50 -5.40
N LYS A 301 -0.98 -48.98 -5.51
CA LYS A 301 -2.12 -48.44 -4.76
C LYS A 301 -2.19 -49.16 -3.43
N GLU A 302 -1.92 -48.47 -2.33
CA GLU A 302 -2.04 -49.01 -0.98
C GLU A 302 -3.50 -48.85 -0.51
N LYS A 303 -4.16 -49.97 -0.20
CA LYS A 303 -5.51 -49.99 0.36
C LYS A 303 -5.40 -50.11 1.87
N GLY A 304 -5.98 -49.15 2.60
CA GLY A 304 -5.93 -49.11 4.06
C GLY A 304 -7.27 -48.74 4.68
N ILE A 305 -7.44 -49.12 5.93
CA ILE A 305 -8.57 -48.67 6.75
C ILE A 305 -8.16 -47.36 7.42
N VAL A 306 -8.93 -46.29 7.19
CA VAL A 306 -8.74 -45.00 7.84
C VAL A 306 -9.79 -44.86 8.93
N SER A 307 -9.35 -44.77 10.19
CA SER A 307 -10.24 -44.50 11.32
C SER A 307 -10.65 -43.02 11.32
N THR A 308 -11.95 -42.77 11.26
CA THR A 308 -12.57 -41.45 11.39
C THR A 308 -13.34 -41.37 12.70
N HIS A 309 -13.76 -40.17 13.11
CA HIS A 309 -14.57 -39.94 14.30
C HIS A 309 -15.98 -40.56 14.22
N SER A 310 -16.39 -41.05 13.04
CA SER A 310 -17.69 -41.68 12.78
C SER A 310 -17.60 -43.17 12.42
N GLY A 311 -16.39 -43.76 12.38
CA GLY A 311 -16.20 -45.17 12.05
C GLY A 311 -14.93 -45.45 11.25
N HIS A 312 -14.88 -46.61 10.59
CA HIS A 312 -13.75 -47.01 9.75
C HIS A 312 -14.15 -46.86 8.27
N VAL A 313 -13.36 -46.10 7.50
CA VAL A 313 -13.59 -45.92 6.06
C VAL A 313 -12.45 -46.60 5.30
N TYR A 314 -12.80 -47.46 4.34
CA TYR A 314 -11.83 -48.04 3.42
C TYR A 314 -11.44 -46.98 2.38
N ALA A 315 -10.18 -46.58 2.37
CA ALA A 315 -9.66 -45.61 1.41
C ALA A 315 -8.46 -46.20 0.65
N THR A 316 -8.33 -45.84 -0.62
CA THR A 316 -7.11 -46.11 -1.41
C THR A 316 -6.28 -44.84 -1.40
N LEU A 317 -5.12 -44.89 -0.74
CA LEU A 317 -4.22 -43.72 -0.67
C LEU A 317 -3.23 -43.81 -1.82
N THR A 318 -3.32 -42.86 -2.75
CA THR A 318 -2.29 -42.63 -3.75
C THR A 318 -1.34 -41.55 -3.23
N ARG A 319 -0.03 -41.84 -3.16
CA ARG A 319 1.01 -40.91 -2.63
C ARG A 319 0.98 -39.50 -3.26
N THR A 320 0.39 -39.35 -4.44
CA THR A 320 0.34 -38.09 -5.19
C THR A 320 -1.04 -37.44 -5.23
N SER A 321 -2.10 -38.07 -4.71
CA SER A 321 -3.44 -37.48 -4.74
C SER A 321 -3.65 -36.53 -3.57
N VAL A 322 -3.92 -35.26 -3.89
CA VAL A 322 -4.30 -34.23 -2.91
C VAL A 322 -5.63 -34.64 -2.26
N LEU A 323 -5.69 -34.64 -0.93
CA LEU A 323 -6.93 -34.86 -0.17
C LEU A 323 -8.00 -33.87 -0.67
N PHE A 324 -9.22 -34.36 -0.91
CA PHE A 324 -10.37 -33.57 -1.43
C PHE A 324 -10.30 -33.12 -2.89
N ALA A 325 -9.47 -33.73 -3.73
CA ALA A 325 -9.58 -33.54 -5.18
C ALA A 325 -10.98 -33.99 -5.67
N PRO A 326 -11.67 -33.19 -6.52
CA PRO A 326 -12.94 -33.62 -7.10
C PRO A 326 -12.74 -34.91 -7.92
N PRO A 327 -13.76 -35.79 -7.99
CA PRO A 327 -13.64 -37.05 -8.73
C PRO A 327 -13.28 -36.77 -10.18
N GLN A 328 -12.18 -37.37 -10.65
CA GLN A 328 -11.79 -37.27 -12.06
C GLN A 328 -12.85 -38.00 -12.89
N MET A 329 -13.62 -37.24 -13.67
CA MET A 329 -14.57 -37.82 -14.61
C MET A 329 -13.77 -38.59 -15.66
N GLN A 330 -13.89 -39.92 -15.67
CA GLN A 330 -13.30 -40.71 -16.73
C GLN A 330 -13.94 -40.31 -18.08
N PRO A 331 -13.15 -40.12 -19.15
CA PRO A 331 -13.70 -39.85 -20.46
C PRO A 331 -14.54 -41.05 -20.91
N ASN A 332 -15.86 -40.83 -21.03
CA ASN A 332 -16.81 -41.82 -21.52
C ASN A 332 -16.38 -42.30 -22.92
N THR A 333 -16.13 -43.60 -23.05
CA THR A 333 -15.63 -44.29 -24.25
C THR A 333 -16.72 -44.56 -25.30
N ASP A 334 -17.65 -43.62 -25.52
CA ASP A 334 -18.67 -43.77 -26.56
C ASP A 334 -18.63 -42.60 -27.58
N PRO A 335 -17.93 -42.77 -28.72
CA PRO A 335 -17.72 -41.72 -29.70
C PRO A 335 -18.98 -41.34 -30.51
N SER A 336 -20.12 -42.01 -30.29
CA SER A 336 -21.35 -41.79 -31.07
C SER A 336 -22.22 -40.61 -30.58
N ASN A 337 -22.03 -40.14 -29.34
CA ASN A 337 -22.85 -39.06 -28.76
C ASN A 337 -22.22 -37.64 -28.85
N GLY A 338 -20.95 -37.52 -29.24
CA GLY A 338 -20.24 -36.24 -29.31
C GLY A 338 -20.60 -35.35 -30.50
N LEU A 339 -21.16 -35.91 -31.58
CA LEU A 339 -21.44 -35.18 -32.82
C LEU A 339 -22.76 -34.39 -32.82
N LYS A 340 -23.71 -34.68 -31.92
CA LYS A 340 -24.97 -33.91 -31.84
C LYS A 340 -24.80 -32.59 -31.11
N VAL A 341 -23.91 -32.53 -30.12
CA VAL A 341 -23.72 -31.34 -29.26
C VAL A 341 -22.99 -30.21 -30.00
N THR A 342 -22.09 -30.54 -30.94
CA THR A 342 -21.32 -29.52 -31.68
C THR A 342 -22.16 -28.77 -32.71
N ARG A 343 -23.15 -29.44 -33.32
CA ARG A 343 -24.05 -28.83 -34.31
C ARG A 343 -25.05 -27.87 -33.68
N GLU A 344 -25.62 -28.25 -32.54
CA GLU A 344 -26.56 -27.41 -31.80
C GLU A 344 -25.88 -26.16 -31.20
N LEU A 345 -24.61 -26.30 -30.78
CA LEU A 345 -23.80 -25.18 -30.32
C LEU A 345 -23.45 -24.21 -31.47
N GLN A 346 -23.10 -24.74 -32.65
CA GLN A 346 -22.85 -23.92 -33.84
C GLN A 346 -24.10 -23.15 -34.29
N ASP A 347 -25.28 -23.77 -34.23
CA ASP A 347 -26.53 -23.09 -34.59
C ASP A 347 -26.95 -22.02 -33.57
N LYS A 348 -26.61 -22.19 -32.29
CA LYS A 348 -26.77 -21.14 -31.27
C LYS A 348 -25.82 -19.97 -31.49
N LEU A 349 -24.57 -20.23 -31.86
CA LEU A 349 -23.60 -19.18 -32.15
C LEU A 349 -23.99 -18.36 -33.40
N LYS A 350 -24.50 -19.02 -34.45
CA LYS A 350 -25.02 -18.33 -35.64
C LYS A 350 -26.23 -17.45 -35.33
N ARG A 351 -27.18 -17.93 -34.52
CA ARG A 351 -28.34 -17.13 -34.07
C ARG A 351 -27.96 -15.91 -33.23
N ASN A 352 -26.94 -16.03 -32.38
CA ASN A 352 -26.47 -14.91 -31.58
C ASN A 352 -25.74 -13.85 -32.43
N ALA A 353 -25.00 -14.27 -33.48
CA ALA A 353 -24.33 -13.34 -34.39
C ALA A 353 -25.34 -12.51 -35.21
N SER A 354 -26.42 -13.13 -35.70
CA SER A 354 -27.48 -12.41 -36.43
C SER A 354 -28.24 -11.40 -35.56
N ASN A 355 -28.43 -11.69 -34.27
CA ASN A 355 -29.10 -10.78 -33.34
C ASN A 355 -28.21 -9.57 -32.97
N ALA A 356 -26.88 -9.74 -32.94
CA ALA A 356 -25.95 -8.65 -32.67
C ALA A 356 -25.95 -7.60 -33.79
N SER A 357 -26.02 -8.04 -35.06
CA SER A 357 -26.08 -7.13 -36.22
C SER A 357 -27.36 -6.29 -36.31
N GLN A 358 -28.47 -6.74 -35.72
CA GLN A 358 -29.70 -5.94 -35.67
C GLN A 358 -29.65 -4.82 -34.63
N GLY A 359 -28.88 -4.99 -33.54
CA GLY A 359 -28.71 -3.98 -32.49
C GLY A 359 -27.90 -2.75 -32.93
N GLU A 360 -26.93 -2.93 -33.85
CA GLU A 360 -26.10 -1.83 -34.35
C GLU A 360 -26.89 -0.89 -35.27
N ASN A 361 -27.81 -1.42 -36.09
CA ASN A 361 -28.68 -0.63 -36.96
C ASN A 361 -29.65 0.29 -36.18
N TYR A 362 -30.12 -0.14 -35.00
CA TYR A 362 -30.99 0.69 -34.15
C TYR A 362 -30.25 1.85 -33.48
N ARG A 363 -28.98 1.62 -33.11
CA ARG A 363 -28.13 2.64 -32.46
C ARG A 363 -27.71 3.74 -33.43
N GLU A 364 -27.58 3.42 -34.72
CA GLU A 364 -27.23 4.39 -35.77
C GLU A 364 -28.45 5.23 -36.18
N LYS A 365 -29.66 4.64 -36.23
CA LYS A 365 -30.91 5.41 -36.43
C LYS A 365 -31.19 6.43 -35.33
N MET A 366 -30.88 6.13 -34.07
CA MET A 366 -31.08 7.07 -32.95
C MET A 366 -30.14 8.27 -32.97
N LYS A 367 -28.97 8.18 -33.62
CA LYS A 367 -28.01 9.30 -33.71
C LYS A 367 -28.38 10.34 -34.77
N ASN A 368 -29.19 9.96 -35.76
CA ASN A 368 -29.58 10.85 -36.86
C ASN A 368 -30.90 11.60 -36.62
N ALA A 369 -31.62 11.31 -35.53
CA ALA A 369 -32.97 11.84 -35.28
C ALA A 369 -33.04 13.06 -34.33
N GLY A 370 -31.91 13.67 -33.93
CA GLY A 370 -31.89 14.67 -32.86
C GLY A 370 -31.14 15.96 -33.19
N ALA A 371 -31.61 16.72 -34.17
CA ALA A 371 -31.25 18.14 -34.30
C ALA A 371 -32.29 18.89 -35.15
N LYS A 372 -33.30 19.49 -34.51
CA LYS A 372 -33.95 20.74 -34.94
C LYS A 372 -35.05 21.19 -33.96
N ASP A 373 -34.97 22.48 -33.62
CA ASP A 373 -36.07 23.41 -33.28
C ASP A 373 -36.79 23.25 -31.92
N VAL A 374 -37.22 24.27 -31.18
CA VAL A 374 -37.25 25.75 -31.31
C VAL A 374 -37.55 26.32 -29.89
N MET A 375 -37.08 27.53 -29.58
CA MET A 375 -37.44 28.29 -28.37
C MET A 375 -38.88 28.82 -28.40
N THR A 376 -39.61 28.74 -27.29
CA THR A 376 -40.61 29.76 -26.88
C THR A 376 -41.05 29.54 -25.41
N PRO A 377 -41.17 30.61 -24.58
CA PRO A 377 -41.69 30.50 -23.21
C PRO A 377 -43.17 30.91 -23.12
N LEU A 378 -44.00 30.07 -22.48
CA LEU A 378 -45.40 30.33 -22.10
C LEU A 378 -45.51 30.04 -20.59
N ARG A 379 -45.68 31.08 -19.76
CA ARG A 379 -46.95 31.50 -19.12
C ARG A 379 -47.57 30.43 -18.22
N ASP A 380 -47.35 30.57 -16.91
CA ASP A 380 -48.11 29.87 -15.87
C ASP A 380 -49.39 30.66 -15.52
N PRO A 381 -50.54 29.99 -15.32
CA PRO A 381 -51.77 30.60 -14.85
C PRO A 381 -51.93 30.54 -13.32
N GLU A 382 -52.78 31.45 -12.86
CA GLU A 382 -53.15 31.83 -11.51
C GLU A 382 -53.96 30.79 -10.71
N GLY A 383 -53.95 30.97 -9.37
CA GLY A 383 -55.02 30.60 -8.44
C GLY A 383 -54.75 29.35 -7.59
N ASN A 384 -55.07 29.27 -6.30
CA ASN A 384 -55.79 30.17 -5.38
C ASN A 384 -55.72 29.57 -3.95
N ASN A 385 -55.97 30.42 -2.94
CA ASN A 385 -56.34 30.14 -1.54
C ASN A 385 -55.23 29.76 -0.55
N ASP A 386 -55.25 30.13 0.74
CA ASP A 386 -55.87 31.19 1.56
C ASP A 386 -55.32 30.94 2.99
N SER A 387 -55.41 31.93 3.88
CA SER A 387 -54.98 32.00 5.30
C SER A 387 -53.47 32.14 5.53
N GLY A 388 -52.94 33.16 6.20
CA GLY A 388 -53.54 34.14 7.10
C GLY A 388 -52.70 34.19 8.37
N SER A 389 -51.81 35.18 8.50
CA SER A 389 -51.51 35.91 9.75
C SER A 389 -50.24 36.76 9.59
N ASP A 390 -50.42 38.03 9.93
CA ASP A 390 -49.44 39.11 10.02
C ASP A 390 -48.31 38.80 11.01
N VAL A 391 -47.10 39.31 10.76
CA VAL A 391 -46.40 40.30 11.62
C VAL A 391 -45.26 40.93 10.80
N ALA A 392 -45.27 42.25 10.75
CA ALA A 392 -44.29 43.15 10.13
C ALA A 392 -42.90 43.10 10.79
N TYR A 393 -41.82 43.32 10.02
CA TYR A 393 -40.84 44.37 10.31
C TYR A 393 -39.94 44.65 9.07
N SER A 394 -40.02 45.91 8.67
CA SER A 394 -39.18 46.81 7.88
C SER A 394 -37.93 46.31 7.14
N ALA A 395 -37.91 46.71 5.88
CA ALA A 395 -36.74 47.00 5.07
C ALA A 395 -35.98 48.24 5.59
N ASP A 396 -34.71 48.32 5.18
CA ASP A 396 -33.83 49.49 4.99
C ASP A 396 -32.39 49.00 5.20
N ASP A 397 -31.34 49.44 4.52
CA ASP A 397 -31.14 50.19 3.28
C ASP A 397 -29.66 49.97 2.93
N SER A 398 -29.36 50.19 1.67
CA SER A 398 -28.06 50.33 1.01
C SER A 398 -26.93 50.99 1.83
N SER A 399 -25.69 50.51 1.63
CA SER A 399 -24.57 51.35 1.17
C SER A 399 -23.28 50.53 1.05
N TYR A 400 -22.79 50.44 -0.19
CA TYR A 400 -21.48 49.91 -0.53
C TYR A 400 -20.47 51.04 -0.35
N HIS A 401 -19.59 50.95 0.64
CA HIS A 401 -18.40 51.81 0.74
C HIS A 401 -17.13 50.97 0.59
N SER A 402 -16.41 51.24 -0.50
CA SER A 402 -14.99 50.88 -0.65
C SER A 402 -14.17 51.62 0.39
N LEU A 403 -13.28 50.92 1.09
CA LEU A 403 -12.17 51.53 1.82
C LEU A 403 -10.88 50.74 1.63
N ASP A 404 -9.88 51.51 1.21
CA ASP A 404 -8.46 51.20 1.14
C ASP A 404 -7.90 50.72 2.50
N PHE A 405 -7.01 49.72 2.46
CA PHE A 405 -6.20 49.31 3.61
C PHE A 405 -4.88 50.10 3.63
N PRO A 406 -4.57 50.88 4.69
CA PRO A 406 -3.26 51.44 4.88
C PRO A 406 -2.34 50.46 5.62
N ALA A 407 -1.05 50.51 5.24
CA ALA A 407 0.07 49.86 5.89
C ALA A 407 0.18 50.25 7.38
N LEU A 408 0.44 49.27 8.25
CA LEU A 408 0.78 49.52 9.64
C LEU A 408 2.22 49.07 9.96
N ASN A 409 2.96 50.08 10.40
CA ASN A 409 4.31 50.07 10.90
C ASN A 409 4.43 49.42 12.29
N LYS A 410 5.65 48.95 12.52
CA LYS A 410 6.29 48.55 13.78
C LYS A 410 6.02 49.50 14.95
N THR A 411 5.78 48.95 16.15
CA THR A 411 6.36 49.45 17.41
C THR A 411 6.59 48.30 18.41
N PRO A 412 7.53 48.44 19.38
CA PRO A 412 7.98 47.37 20.27
C PRO A 412 7.27 47.40 21.63
N PHE A 413 6.95 46.23 22.19
CA PHE A 413 6.40 46.14 23.55
C PHE A 413 7.48 45.83 24.59
N ARG A 414 7.36 46.57 25.69
CA ARG A 414 8.20 46.65 26.89
C ARG A 414 8.18 45.38 27.74
N ASN A 415 9.31 45.15 28.40
CA ASN A 415 9.48 44.30 29.57
C ASN A 415 8.55 44.74 30.73
N LEU A 416 7.96 43.77 31.40
CA LEU A 416 7.47 43.91 32.77
C LEU A 416 8.04 42.77 33.60
N ASP A 417 8.92 43.17 34.52
CA ASP A 417 9.34 42.40 35.68
C ASP A 417 8.12 42.06 36.55
N ARG A 418 8.02 40.82 37.01
CA ARG A 418 7.22 40.51 38.20
C ARG A 418 7.90 39.40 38.99
N SER A 419 8.52 39.84 40.08
CA SER A 419 9.06 39.04 41.16
C SER A 419 7.97 38.50 42.09
N SER A 420 8.22 37.29 42.56
CA SER A 420 8.02 36.75 43.93
C SER A 420 6.62 36.65 44.55
N SER A 421 6.23 35.41 44.85
CA SER A 421 5.68 34.82 46.10
C SER A 421 4.73 33.69 45.68
N GLU A 422 4.52 32.55 46.33
CA GLU A 422 4.86 32.04 47.65
C GLU A 422 4.60 30.51 47.62
N PHE A 423 5.28 29.75 48.48
CA PHE A 423 5.09 28.31 48.66
C PHE A 423 3.81 27.99 49.44
N SER A 424 3.04 26.99 49.01
CA SER A 424 2.42 26.03 49.95
C SER A 424 1.93 24.72 49.30
N PRO A 425 1.79 23.63 50.06
CA PRO A 425 1.92 22.26 49.57
C PRO A 425 0.60 21.47 49.45
N VAL A 426 0.66 20.44 48.59
CA VAL A 426 -0.03 19.13 48.67
C VAL A 426 -1.56 19.11 48.83
N VAL A 427 -2.26 18.67 47.77
CA VAL A 427 -3.21 17.53 47.81
C VAL A 427 -3.16 16.82 46.45
N LYS A 428 -2.80 15.53 46.43
CA LYS A 428 -2.97 14.65 45.27
C LYS A 428 -4.42 14.17 45.26
N GLU A 429 -5.25 14.79 44.42
CA GLU A 429 -6.59 14.29 44.13
C GLU A 429 -6.51 13.39 42.88
N TYR A 430 -6.78 12.11 43.06
CA TYR A 430 -6.99 11.17 41.97
C TYR A 430 -8.29 11.56 41.27
N VAL A 431 -8.19 12.18 40.09
CA VAL A 431 -9.35 12.39 39.22
C VAL A 431 -9.73 11.06 38.60
N GLN A 432 -10.80 10.47 39.14
CA GLN A 432 -11.49 9.32 38.58
C GLN A 432 -12.20 9.74 37.30
N TYR A 433 -11.69 9.29 36.16
CA TYR A 433 -12.23 9.63 34.84
C TYR A 433 -13.60 8.96 34.66
N ASN A 434 -14.66 9.78 34.58
CA ASN A 434 -16.03 9.35 34.31
C ASN A 434 -16.40 9.71 32.85
N PRO A 435 -16.50 8.76 31.91
CA PRO A 435 -16.86 9.06 30.53
C PRO A 435 -18.37 8.94 30.36
N GLN A 436 -19.10 9.98 30.73
CA GLN A 436 -20.47 10.18 30.27
C GLN A 436 -20.56 11.58 29.68
N ASN A 437 -20.25 11.69 28.39
CA ASN A 437 -20.76 12.78 27.57
C ASN A 437 -21.24 12.23 26.23
N ASN A 438 -22.55 12.43 26.02
CA ASN A 438 -23.33 12.11 24.84
C ASN A 438 -22.69 12.71 23.59
N VAL A 439 -22.16 11.85 22.74
CA VAL A 439 -22.02 12.14 21.31
C VAL A 439 -23.38 11.83 20.69
N GLN A 440 -24.10 12.85 20.22
CA GLN A 440 -25.23 12.69 19.31
C GLN A 440 -24.71 11.98 18.06
N ARG A 441 -24.93 10.65 18.02
CA ARG A 441 -24.71 9.83 16.84
C ARG A 441 -25.81 10.17 15.84
N ASN A 442 -25.40 10.49 14.61
CA ASN A 442 -26.29 10.50 13.46
C ASN A 442 -27.08 9.18 13.44
N GLU A 443 -28.40 9.32 13.40
CA GLU A 443 -29.36 8.22 13.38
C GLU A 443 -29.03 7.29 12.20
N SER A 444 -28.49 6.12 12.52
CA SER A 444 -28.39 5.03 11.57
C SER A 444 -29.82 4.58 11.29
N ILE A 445 -30.31 4.86 10.08
CA ILE A 445 -31.56 4.29 9.58
C ILE A 445 -31.38 2.77 9.52
N THR A 446 -31.77 2.09 10.59
CA THR A 446 -32.01 0.64 10.59
C THR A 446 -33.27 0.39 9.78
N ILE A 447 -33.11 0.19 8.48
CA ILE A 447 -34.15 -0.42 7.65
C ILE A 447 -34.32 -1.84 8.17
N GLY A 448 -35.50 -2.14 8.73
CA GLY A 448 -35.79 -3.48 9.24
C GLY A 448 -35.77 -4.47 8.08
N ASN A 449 -35.37 -5.73 8.34
CA ASN A 449 -35.43 -6.79 7.33
C ASN A 449 -36.82 -6.93 6.68
N ALA A 450 -37.89 -6.54 7.38
CA ALA A 450 -39.25 -6.50 6.85
C ALA A 450 -39.43 -5.46 5.71
N ASP A 451 -38.85 -4.28 5.86
CA ASP A 451 -38.95 -3.20 4.86
C ASP A 451 -38.15 -3.55 3.61
N LEU A 452 -36.97 -4.16 3.79
CA LEU A 452 -36.15 -4.65 2.68
C LEU A 452 -36.86 -5.76 1.88
N ILE A 453 -37.58 -6.65 2.57
CA ILE A 453 -38.39 -7.69 1.94
C ILE A 453 -39.59 -7.09 1.19
N ALA A 454 -40.24 -6.07 1.75
CA ALA A 454 -41.34 -5.36 1.09
C ALA A 454 -40.88 -4.64 -0.18
N GLU A 455 -39.72 -3.98 -0.13
CA GLU A 455 -39.11 -3.30 -1.28
C GLU A 455 -38.76 -4.30 -2.40
N LEU A 456 -38.17 -5.45 -2.03
CA LEU A 456 -37.85 -6.51 -2.99
C LEU A 456 -39.10 -7.10 -3.65
N LYS A 457 -40.21 -7.25 -2.90
CA LYS A 457 -41.50 -7.70 -3.45
C LYS A 457 -42.06 -6.69 -4.45
N MET A 458 -42.11 -5.41 -4.10
CA MET A 458 -42.56 -4.36 -5.03
C MET A 458 -41.71 -4.31 -6.30
N ARG A 459 -40.38 -4.41 -6.17
CA ARG A 459 -39.47 -4.36 -7.32
C ARG A 459 -39.65 -5.55 -8.27
N ASN A 460 -39.92 -6.73 -7.73
CA ASN A 460 -40.20 -7.93 -8.53
C ASN A 460 -41.56 -7.85 -9.23
N GLU A 461 -42.56 -7.25 -8.59
CA GLU A 461 -43.88 -7.04 -9.20
C GLU A 461 -43.83 -5.99 -10.32
N GLN A 462 -43.08 -4.90 -10.13
CA GLN A 462 -42.81 -3.91 -11.19
C GLN A 462 -42.19 -4.58 -12.42
N ARG A 463 -41.22 -5.49 -12.22
CA ARG A 463 -40.58 -6.24 -13.31
C ARG A 463 -41.56 -7.16 -14.04
N ARG A 464 -42.54 -7.74 -13.34
CA ARG A 464 -43.60 -8.54 -13.97
C ARG A 464 -44.53 -7.69 -14.82
N LYS A 465 -44.96 -6.53 -14.31
CA LYS A 465 -45.81 -5.58 -15.06
C LYS A 465 -45.11 -5.09 -16.33
N ASN A 466 -43.81 -4.77 -16.24
CA ASN A 466 -43.04 -4.35 -17.41
C ASN A 466 -42.88 -5.46 -18.47
N ARG A 467 -42.79 -6.74 -18.05
CA ARG A 467 -42.77 -7.87 -19.00
C ARG A 467 -44.10 -8.02 -19.72
N GLN A 468 -45.22 -7.94 -18.99
CA GLN A 468 -46.56 -8.03 -19.57
C GLN A 468 -46.83 -6.87 -20.54
N GLN A 469 -46.39 -5.65 -20.20
CA GLN A 469 -46.48 -4.51 -21.11
C GLN A 469 -45.65 -4.73 -22.37
N ASN A 470 -44.39 -5.18 -22.25
CA ASN A 470 -43.56 -5.48 -23.41
C ASN A 470 -44.14 -6.60 -24.28
N GLU A 471 -44.73 -7.64 -23.68
CA GLU A 471 -45.40 -8.72 -24.41
C GLU A 471 -46.65 -8.21 -25.16
N SER A 472 -47.42 -7.29 -24.56
CA SER A 472 -48.58 -6.67 -25.23
C SER A 472 -48.19 -5.74 -26.38
N SER A 473 -47.02 -5.08 -26.30
CA SER A 473 -46.53 -4.20 -27.36
C SER A 473 -45.97 -4.95 -28.59
N ILE A 474 -45.61 -6.23 -28.45
CA ILE A 474 -45.09 -7.06 -29.54
C ILE A 474 -46.23 -7.71 -30.36
N GLY A 475 -47.47 -7.67 -29.88
CA GLY A 475 -48.62 -8.35 -30.49
C GLY A 475 -49.40 -7.56 -31.55
N ILE A 476 -48.98 -6.34 -31.93
CA ILE A 476 -49.74 -5.48 -32.86
C ILE A 476 -48.84 -5.07 -34.03
N GLU A 477 -48.55 -5.99 -34.95
CA GLU A 477 -48.11 -5.68 -36.32
C GLU A 477 -48.10 -6.96 -37.17
N VAL A 478 -49.27 -7.57 -37.38
CA VAL A 478 -49.49 -8.50 -38.50
C VAL A 478 -50.91 -8.26 -39.01
N HIS A 479 -51.08 -7.29 -39.92
CA HIS A 479 -52.20 -7.24 -40.85
C HIS A 479 -51.85 -6.47 -42.11
#